data_AF-W9WQ59-F1
#
_entry.id   AF-W9WQ59-F1
#
_cell.length_a   1.000
_cell.length_b   1.000
_cell.length_c   1.000
_cell.angle_alpha   90.00
_cell.angle_beta   90.00
_cell.angle_gamma   90.00
#
_symmetry.space_group_name_H-M   'P 1'
#
loop_
_entity.id
_entity.type
_entity.pdbx_description
1 polymer ?
#
loop_
_entity_poly.entity_id
_entity_poly.type
_entity_poly.pdbx_seq_one_letter_code
_entity_poly.pdbx_strand_id
1 'polypeptide(L)'
;MARSLASSCETNLLRRIAVVLSPSATSLSPSSSLISLAPRTQLKRKRYFSSTRSSLRQQRQDALVTQQRQQDPVAGRGASKVFGSADDAIADLQDGITVLSAGFGLCGVAETLIDAIRKKGLRDLTVVSNNAGAGEYGLAKLTATGQISRMVVSFIGNNKSLGKQYHDGQVAIELCPQGTIAERLRAAGAGIPAFFTATGARTLIETGGIPMRLGPKDPQTGKHAIAEPGRPRETRIFDGRTYMMETALRGDVAIVRAWKADEAGNCIFRSTTKTYGVLMPKAAKMAIVEAENIVPVGSLDPDHVDLPGIYIDRICPVTSAKQIEKLVLASTMEHAAAEQSPEAAKRNRIARRAAKELKDGYYVNLGVGIPTLAPSFLPASTKVWIQSENGLIGMGPYPSSPEIADPDTVNAGKEAVTLVPGASTFDSAESFGMIRGGHVDISILGALQVSAQGDLANYIVPGKAFNGMGGAMDLVSNPDKTVIIVCTYHTDKDGRSKIVEECELPLTGKGVVSMIITELAVFEVDRVGGKGLILKETAKGVTVDMVREKTSARFTVAEDLGTME
;
A
#
# COMPACT_ATOMS: atom_id res chain seq x y z
N MET A 1 -19.16 -37.19 -38.88
CA MET A 1 -18.24 -37.69 -39.92
C MET A 1 -17.11 -36.67 -40.01
N ALA A 2 -15.84 -36.95 -39.68
CA ALA A 2 -14.92 -37.88 -40.37
C ALA A 2 -14.73 -37.47 -41.85
N ARG A 3 -13.55 -37.27 -42.45
CA ARG A 3 -12.11 -37.52 -42.10
C ARG A 3 -11.25 -36.68 -43.13
N SER A 4 -9.91 -36.53 -43.13
CA SER A 4 -8.78 -37.00 -42.29
C SER A 4 -7.42 -36.40 -42.77
N LEU A 5 -6.64 -35.73 -41.89
CA LEU A 5 -5.13 -35.67 -41.89
C LEU A 5 -4.41 -34.99 -43.09
N ALA A 6 -3.10 -34.67 -43.10
CA ALA A 6 -2.09 -34.23 -42.10
C ALA A 6 -0.75 -33.95 -42.86
N SER A 7 0.37 -33.68 -42.15
CA SER A 7 1.76 -33.55 -42.65
C SER A 7 2.13 -32.16 -43.24
N SER A 8 3.30 -31.53 -43.07
CA SER A 8 4.31 -31.35 -41.99
C SER A 8 5.65 -30.93 -42.65
N CYS A 9 6.22 -29.76 -42.30
CA CYS A 9 7.62 -29.35 -42.47
C CYS A 9 7.78 -28.01 -41.72
N GLU A 10 8.51 -27.93 -40.61
CA GLU A 10 9.98 -27.75 -40.51
C GLU A 10 10.53 -26.44 -41.10
N THR A 11 10.89 -25.55 -40.16
CA THR A 11 12.08 -24.67 -40.14
C THR A 11 12.76 -24.27 -41.45
N ASN A 12 12.67 -22.97 -41.77
CA ASN A 12 13.83 -22.09 -41.99
C ASN A 12 13.38 -20.63 -42.20
N LEU A 13 13.93 -19.66 -41.46
CA LEU A 13 13.87 -18.26 -41.85
C LEU A 13 15.23 -17.56 -41.62
N LEU A 14 15.86 -17.17 -42.72
CA LEU A 14 17.17 -16.54 -42.75
C LEU A 14 17.07 -15.00 -42.69
N ARG A 15 18.16 -14.43 -42.17
CA ARG A 15 18.46 -12.99 -41.96
C ARG A 15 18.43 -12.11 -43.23
N ARG A 16 18.39 -10.79 -42.98
CA ARG A 16 18.70 -9.61 -43.86
C ARG A 16 17.49 -9.14 -44.71
N ILE A 17 17.27 -7.84 -44.94
CA ILE A 17 18.14 -6.85 -45.63
C ILE A 17 17.82 -5.38 -45.21
N ALA A 18 18.84 -4.49 -45.30
CA ALA A 18 18.87 -2.99 -45.45
C ALA A 18 17.81 -2.09 -44.75
N VAL A 19 18.12 -0.97 -44.07
CA VAL A 19 19.11 0.13 -44.27
C VAL A 19 18.93 0.94 -45.56
N VAL A 20 18.20 2.06 -45.46
CA VAL A 20 18.28 3.19 -46.41
C VAL A 20 18.56 4.46 -45.61
N LEU A 21 19.55 5.22 -46.08
CA LEU A 21 19.97 6.53 -45.54
C LEU A 21 19.68 7.64 -46.56
N SER A 22 19.87 8.89 -46.13
CA SER A 22 20.12 10.11 -46.93
C SER A 22 18.90 11.04 -47.15
N PRO A 23 19.10 12.35 -47.46
CA PRO A 23 19.18 13.35 -46.37
C PRO A 23 18.51 14.71 -46.68
N SER A 24 18.44 15.61 -45.70
CA SER A 24 18.69 17.05 -45.91
C SER A 24 18.82 17.79 -44.57
N ALA A 25 19.53 18.92 -44.59
CA ALA A 25 19.89 19.70 -43.41
C ALA A 25 19.42 21.16 -43.53
N THR A 26 19.31 21.86 -42.41
CA THR A 26 19.48 23.33 -42.37
C THR A 26 20.12 23.76 -41.06
N SER A 27 20.99 24.75 -41.14
CA SER A 27 21.89 25.23 -40.08
C SER A 27 21.41 26.52 -39.44
N LEU A 28 21.71 26.73 -38.16
CA LEU A 28 21.81 28.07 -37.56
C LEU A 28 23.09 28.20 -36.71
N SER A 29 23.71 29.37 -36.81
CA SER A 29 25.04 29.71 -36.27
C SER A 29 24.97 30.39 -34.89
N PRO A 30 25.98 30.20 -34.01
CA PRO A 30 26.11 30.97 -32.78
C PRO A 30 26.89 32.28 -32.99
N SER A 31 26.47 33.36 -32.32
CA SER A 31 27.20 34.63 -32.25
C SER A 31 28.28 34.61 -31.16
N SER A 32 29.42 35.24 -31.42
CA SER A 32 30.58 35.28 -30.55
C SER A 32 30.69 36.60 -29.77
N SER A 33 31.13 36.51 -28.51
CA SER A 33 31.56 37.64 -27.69
C SER A 33 32.87 37.29 -26.98
N LEU A 34 33.98 37.93 -27.40
CA LEU A 34 35.30 37.82 -26.78
C LEU A 34 35.47 38.88 -25.69
N ILE A 35 35.96 38.51 -24.50
CA ILE A 35 36.61 39.44 -23.56
C ILE A 35 37.94 38.85 -23.06
N SER A 36 38.93 39.72 -22.94
CA SER A 36 40.36 39.46 -22.76
C SER A 36 40.77 38.94 -21.36
N LEU A 37 41.99 38.41 -21.27
CA LEU A 37 42.64 37.86 -20.07
C LEU A 37 43.84 38.71 -19.61
N ALA A 38 44.16 38.59 -18.31
CA ALA A 38 45.42 38.94 -17.63
C ALA A 38 45.69 40.45 -17.33
N PRO A 39 46.53 40.80 -16.32
CA PRO A 39 47.43 39.93 -15.54
C PRO A 39 47.28 39.93 -14.00
N ARG A 40 48.09 39.08 -13.36
CA ARG A 40 48.18 38.85 -11.91
C ARG A 40 48.86 40.00 -11.15
N THR A 41 48.47 40.18 -9.88
CA THR A 41 49.39 40.55 -8.79
C THR A 41 49.30 39.52 -7.66
N GLN A 42 50.46 39.20 -7.05
CA GLN A 42 50.56 38.24 -5.94
C GLN A 42 50.47 38.95 -4.59
N LEU A 43 49.94 38.30 -3.56
CA LEU A 43 50.48 38.44 -2.20
C LEU A 43 50.29 37.17 -1.35
N LYS A 44 51.34 36.87 -0.59
CA LYS A 44 51.70 35.59 0.05
C LYS A 44 50.68 35.07 1.08
N ARG A 45 50.48 33.75 1.12
CA ARG A 45 50.27 33.01 2.38
C ARG A 45 51.20 31.79 2.46
N LYS A 46 51.71 31.52 3.67
CA LYS A 46 52.80 30.56 3.94
C LYS A 46 52.36 29.11 3.67
N ARG A 47 53.28 28.29 3.14
CA ARG A 47 53.19 26.82 3.25
C ARG A 47 53.53 26.40 4.68
N TYR A 48 52.72 25.52 5.26
CA TYR A 48 53.19 24.49 6.18
C TYR A 48 52.81 23.14 5.56
N PHE A 49 53.79 22.28 5.35
CA PHE A 49 53.56 20.88 4.99
C PHE A 49 53.31 20.07 6.26
N SER A 50 52.29 19.22 6.25
CA SER A 50 52.25 18.00 7.06
C SER A 50 51.40 16.96 6.36
N SER A 51 52.08 16.07 5.64
CA SER A 51 51.50 14.92 4.95
C SER A 51 51.49 13.71 5.86
N THR A 52 50.32 13.22 6.29
CA THR A 52 50.13 11.85 6.82
C THR A 52 48.68 11.39 7.03
N ARG A 53 47.65 12.24 6.85
CA ARG A 53 46.24 11.87 7.15
C ARG A 53 45.36 11.47 5.96
N SER A 54 45.84 11.54 4.71
CA SER A 54 45.04 11.14 3.53
C SER A 54 45.07 9.63 3.25
N SER A 55 46.24 8.98 3.37
CA SER A 55 46.41 7.56 3.00
C SER A 55 45.55 6.62 3.84
N LEU A 56 45.53 6.78 5.17
CA LEU A 56 44.76 5.91 6.07
C LEU A 56 43.24 6.01 5.88
N ARG A 57 42.73 7.17 5.43
CA ARG A 57 41.29 7.33 5.16
C ARG A 57 40.91 6.66 3.85
N GLN A 58 41.75 6.81 2.83
CA GLN A 58 41.55 6.19 1.52
C GLN A 58 41.73 4.67 1.58
N GLN A 59 42.80 4.17 2.24
CA GLN A 59 42.99 2.74 2.49
C GLN A 59 41.89 2.11 3.35
N ARG A 60 41.30 2.83 4.33
CA ARG A 60 40.10 2.34 5.04
C ARG A 60 38.87 2.28 4.13
N GLN A 61 38.72 3.23 3.22
CA GLN A 61 37.59 3.29 2.29
C GLN A 61 37.71 2.18 1.23
N ASP A 62 38.91 1.93 0.70
CA ASP A 62 39.19 0.81 -0.20
C ASP A 62 39.07 -0.54 0.52
N ALA A 63 39.52 -0.66 1.79
CA ALA A 63 39.34 -1.87 2.58
C ALA A 63 37.86 -2.19 2.86
N LEU A 64 37.04 -1.17 3.15
CA LEU A 64 35.58 -1.31 3.32
C LEU A 64 34.89 -1.70 2.01
N VAL A 65 35.31 -1.15 0.87
CA VAL A 65 34.79 -1.52 -0.47
C VAL A 65 35.22 -2.94 -0.87
N THR A 66 36.40 -3.40 -0.42
CA THR A 66 36.90 -4.75 -0.71
C THR A 66 36.26 -5.82 0.18
N GLN A 67 35.79 -5.47 1.40
CA GLN A 67 35.16 -6.42 2.33
C GLN A 67 33.71 -6.82 1.99
N GLN A 68 33.07 -6.21 0.99
CA GLN A 68 31.71 -6.55 0.54
C GLN A 68 31.64 -6.99 -0.94
N ARG A 69 32.63 -7.80 -1.36
CA ARG A 69 32.46 -8.75 -2.47
C ARG A 69 32.81 -10.18 -2.05
N GLN A 70 32.18 -10.64 -0.97
CA GLN A 70 31.81 -12.06 -0.98
C GLN A 70 30.89 -12.24 -2.18
N GLN A 71 31.30 -13.06 -3.15
CA GLN A 71 30.40 -13.50 -4.20
C GLN A 71 29.29 -14.28 -3.52
N ASP A 72 28.03 -13.84 -3.69
CA ASP A 72 26.90 -14.67 -3.29
C ASP A 72 27.09 -16.06 -3.90
N PRO A 73 26.94 -17.15 -3.12
CA PRO A 73 27.17 -18.49 -3.61
C PRO A 73 26.28 -18.73 -4.83
N VAL A 74 26.89 -19.16 -5.94
CA VAL A 74 26.19 -19.40 -7.20
C VAL A 74 25.09 -20.45 -6.93
N ALA A 75 23.83 -19.99 -6.97
CA ALA A 75 22.69 -20.84 -6.67
C ALA A 75 22.71 -22.12 -7.52
N GLY A 76 22.65 -23.28 -6.87
CA GLY A 76 22.72 -24.60 -7.50
C GLY A 76 21.46 -24.95 -8.29
N ARG A 77 21.23 -24.25 -9.41
CA ARG A 77 20.00 -24.32 -10.23
C ARG A 77 19.70 -25.69 -10.87
N GLY A 78 20.55 -26.70 -10.67
CA GLY A 78 20.33 -28.07 -11.15
C GLY A 78 19.66 -29.01 -10.14
N ALA A 79 19.48 -28.60 -8.88
CA ALA A 79 18.77 -29.39 -7.88
C ALA A 79 17.25 -29.21 -7.97
N SER A 80 16.49 -30.18 -7.46
CA SER A 80 15.04 -30.03 -7.28
C SER A 80 14.74 -28.87 -6.32
N LYS A 81 13.71 -28.09 -6.64
CA LYS A 81 13.17 -27.05 -5.75
C LYS A 81 12.16 -27.57 -4.74
N VAL A 82 11.69 -28.81 -4.90
CA VAL A 82 10.61 -29.39 -4.09
C VAL A 82 11.20 -30.04 -2.83
N PHE A 83 10.77 -29.55 -1.67
CA PHE A 83 11.09 -30.05 -0.33
C PHE A 83 9.92 -30.85 0.23
N GLY A 84 10.22 -31.90 1.01
CA GLY A 84 9.21 -32.76 1.62
C GLY A 84 8.35 -32.08 2.68
N SER A 85 8.90 -31.07 3.36
CA SER A 85 8.18 -30.29 4.37
C SER A 85 8.63 -28.82 4.42
N ALA A 86 7.84 -27.99 5.09
CA ALA A 86 8.22 -26.62 5.40
C ALA A 86 9.42 -26.53 6.37
N ASP A 87 9.55 -27.48 7.31
CA ASP A 87 10.70 -27.54 8.24
C ASP A 87 12.01 -27.74 7.46
N ASP A 88 12.03 -28.64 6.46
CA ASP A 88 13.18 -28.85 5.57
C ASP A 88 13.46 -27.60 4.72
N ALA A 89 12.41 -26.97 4.19
CA ALA A 89 12.52 -25.79 3.35
C ALA A 89 13.10 -24.57 4.09
N ILE A 90 13.00 -24.52 5.43
CA ILE A 90 13.59 -23.46 6.28
C ILE A 90 14.83 -23.91 7.08
N ALA A 91 15.36 -25.10 6.83
CA ALA A 91 16.34 -25.76 7.72
C ALA A 91 17.63 -24.95 7.96
N ASP A 92 18.05 -24.13 7.00
CA ASP A 92 19.26 -23.28 7.06
C ASP A 92 19.00 -21.82 7.46
N LEU A 93 17.74 -21.37 7.61
CA LEU A 93 17.42 -20.02 8.08
C LEU A 93 17.99 -19.76 9.48
N GLN A 94 18.45 -18.55 9.73
CA GLN A 94 19.11 -18.13 10.97
C GLN A 94 18.38 -16.96 11.64
N ASP A 95 18.79 -16.62 12.86
CA ASP A 95 18.28 -15.45 13.59
C ASP A 95 18.72 -14.13 12.91
N GLY A 96 17.98 -13.05 13.18
CA GLY A 96 18.31 -11.70 12.71
C GLY A 96 18.03 -11.42 11.22
N ILE A 97 17.52 -12.40 10.47
CA ILE A 97 17.19 -12.25 9.04
C ILE A 97 16.01 -11.30 8.79
N THR A 98 15.97 -10.73 7.59
CA THR A 98 14.79 -10.00 7.08
C THR A 98 13.86 -10.95 6.32
N VAL A 99 12.65 -11.15 6.86
CA VAL A 99 11.59 -12.00 6.29
C VAL A 99 10.55 -11.12 5.59
N LEU A 100 10.37 -11.32 4.29
CA LEU A 100 9.25 -10.75 3.53
C LEU A 100 8.08 -11.74 3.57
N SER A 101 7.01 -11.42 4.28
CA SER A 101 5.85 -12.30 4.47
C SER A 101 4.64 -11.77 3.70
N ALA A 102 4.26 -12.48 2.62
CA ALA A 102 3.15 -12.08 1.78
C ALA A 102 1.79 -12.35 2.44
N GLY A 103 0.75 -11.71 1.88
CA GLY A 103 -0.64 -11.80 2.31
C GLY A 103 -1.28 -10.44 2.56
N PHE A 104 -2.60 -10.44 2.72
CA PHE A 104 -3.42 -9.28 3.08
C PHE A 104 -4.47 -9.69 4.13
N GLY A 105 -4.37 -9.17 5.35
CA GLY A 105 -5.08 -9.76 6.49
C GLY A 105 -4.61 -11.21 6.72
N LEU A 106 -5.56 -12.15 6.62
CA LEU A 106 -5.29 -13.60 6.56
C LEU A 106 -5.37 -14.20 5.12
N CYS A 107 -5.74 -13.42 4.11
CA CYS A 107 -5.80 -13.87 2.71
C CYS A 107 -4.38 -14.01 2.13
N GLY A 108 -4.08 -15.17 1.51
CA GLY A 108 -2.78 -15.43 0.86
C GLY A 108 -1.58 -15.55 1.80
N VAL A 109 -1.80 -15.72 3.11
CA VAL A 109 -0.74 -15.85 4.12
C VAL A 109 -0.10 -17.24 4.07
N ALA A 110 1.24 -17.29 4.16
CA ALA A 110 2.04 -18.52 4.20
C ALA A 110 2.03 -19.17 5.60
N GLU A 111 0.86 -19.67 5.99
CA GLU A 111 0.58 -20.13 7.36
C GLU A 111 1.44 -21.35 7.78
N THR A 112 1.72 -22.28 6.86
CA THR A 112 2.56 -23.45 7.13
C THR A 112 4.02 -23.07 7.32
N LEU A 113 4.55 -22.14 6.52
CA LEU A 113 5.90 -21.59 6.69
C LEU A 113 6.03 -20.74 7.95
N ILE A 114 5.00 -19.97 8.33
CA ILE A 114 4.96 -19.23 9.59
C ILE A 114 4.94 -20.19 10.79
N ASP A 115 4.19 -21.29 10.73
CA ASP A 115 4.17 -22.33 11.76
C ASP A 115 5.55 -22.99 11.92
N ALA A 116 6.25 -23.29 10.81
CA ALA A 116 7.61 -23.81 10.82
C ALA A 116 8.62 -22.81 11.42
N ILE A 117 8.56 -21.52 11.04
CA ILE A 117 9.41 -20.46 11.60
C ILE A 117 9.16 -20.29 13.11
N ARG A 118 7.89 -20.38 13.56
CA ARG A 118 7.56 -20.38 15.00
C ARG A 118 8.18 -21.58 15.70
N LYS A 119 7.98 -22.79 15.16
CA LYS A 119 8.46 -24.06 15.72
C LYS A 119 9.98 -24.11 15.81
N LYS A 120 10.69 -23.64 14.78
CA LYS A 120 12.16 -23.53 14.76
C LYS A 120 12.68 -22.51 15.78
N GLY A 121 11.85 -21.54 16.17
CA GLY A 121 12.13 -20.60 17.25
C GLY A 121 13.03 -19.43 16.86
N LEU A 122 13.17 -19.14 15.55
CA LEU A 122 14.04 -18.07 15.03
C LEU A 122 13.79 -16.72 15.71
N ARG A 123 14.85 -16.02 16.08
CA ARG A 123 14.83 -14.76 16.85
C ARG A 123 15.29 -13.55 16.05
N ASP A 124 15.07 -12.40 16.67
CA ASP A 124 15.48 -11.07 16.20
C ASP A 124 15.03 -10.70 14.78
N LEU A 125 13.96 -11.30 14.29
CA LEU A 125 13.49 -11.16 12.92
C LEU A 125 13.08 -9.72 12.60
N THR A 126 13.55 -9.21 11.45
CA THR A 126 12.93 -8.06 10.79
C THR A 126 11.86 -8.55 9.83
N VAL A 127 10.59 -8.22 10.05
CA VAL A 127 9.49 -8.69 9.20
C VAL A 127 8.94 -7.56 8.34
N VAL A 128 8.85 -7.78 7.03
CA VAL A 128 8.13 -6.91 6.10
C VAL A 128 6.84 -7.60 5.71
N SER A 129 5.69 -7.00 6.04
CA SER A 129 4.38 -7.49 5.63
C SER A 129 3.37 -6.37 5.59
N ASN A 130 2.28 -6.53 4.84
CA ASN A 130 1.23 -5.54 4.84
C ASN A 130 0.54 -5.42 6.22
N ASN A 131 0.31 -6.56 6.86
CA ASN A 131 -0.44 -6.70 8.10
C ASN A 131 0.29 -7.64 9.08
N ALA A 132 -0.06 -7.56 10.35
CA ALA A 132 0.61 -8.30 11.42
C ALA A 132 -0.11 -9.61 11.83
N GLY A 133 -0.95 -10.18 10.96
CA GLY A 133 -1.87 -11.27 11.31
C GLY A 133 -3.01 -10.83 12.23
N ALA A 134 -3.84 -11.79 12.64
CA ALA A 134 -5.03 -11.55 13.46
C ALA A 134 -5.32 -12.75 14.37
N GLY A 135 -5.67 -12.49 15.63
CA GLY A 135 -5.93 -13.54 16.61
C GLY A 135 -4.71 -14.45 16.80
N GLU A 136 -4.88 -15.74 16.53
CA GLU A 136 -3.84 -16.77 16.62
C GLU A 136 -3.21 -17.13 15.26
N TYR A 137 -3.54 -16.38 14.19
CA TYR A 137 -3.19 -16.70 12.80
C TYR A 137 -2.19 -15.72 12.18
N GLY A 138 -1.44 -16.20 11.18
CA GLY A 138 -0.41 -15.43 10.50
C GLY A 138 0.69 -14.94 11.44
N LEU A 139 1.25 -13.76 11.14
CA LEU A 139 2.37 -13.18 11.90
C LEU A 139 2.08 -12.88 13.38
N ALA A 140 0.82 -12.93 13.82
CA ALA A 140 0.47 -12.88 15.23
C ALA A 140 1.13 -14.04 16.01
N LYS A 141 1.31 -15.21 15.37
CA LYS A 141 2.05 -16.37 15.88
C LYS A 141 3.49 -16.04 16.28
N LEU A 142 4.19 -15.21 15.50
CA LEU A 142 5.59 -14.80 15.75
C LEU A 142 5.68 -13.59 16.70
N THR A 143 4.62 -12.77 16.73
CA THR A 143 4.49 -11.69 17.72
C THR A 143 4.29 -12.27 19.12
N ALA A 144 3.40 -13.26 19.27
CA ALA A 144 3.06 -13.88 20.54
C ALA A 144 4.26 -14.58 21.22
N THR A 145 5.18 -15.14 20.44
CA THR A 145 6.41 -15.78 20.92
C THR A 145 7.59 -14.81 21.11
N GLY A 146 7.46 -13.54 20.72
CA GLY A 146 8.55 -12.56 20.78
C GLY A 146 9.69 -12.84 19.81
N GLN A 147 9.38 -13.30 18.59
CA GLN A 147 10.38 -13.62 17.55
C GLN A 147 10.69 -12.42 16.63
N ILE A 148 9.80 -11.43 16.56
CA ILE A 148 9.94 -10.21 15.75
C ILE A 148 10.65 -9.14 16.60
N SER A 149 11.77 -8.58 16.11
CA SER A 149 12.45 -7.42 16.72
C SER A 149 12.11 -6.09 16.03
N ARG A 150 11.75 -6.16 14.74
CA ARG A 150 11.39 -5.04 13.88
C ARG A 150 10.31 -5.44 12.89
N MET A 151 9.39 -4.53 12.56
CA MET A 151 8.42 -4.72 11.50
C MET A 151 8.34 -3.49 10.57
N VAL A 152 8.23 -3.71 9.26
CA VAL A 152 7.74 -2.72 8.29
C VAL A 152 6.32 -3.11 7.91
N VAL A 153 5.35 -2.23 8.18
CA VAL A 153 3.92 -2.56 8.08
C VAL A 153 3.08 -1.35 7.66
N SER A 154 2.01 -1.56 6.90
CA SER A 154 1.07 -0.48 6.56
C SER A 154 -0.06 -0.36 7.57
N PHE A 155 -0.53 -1.51 8.09
CA PHE A 155 -1.66 -1.58 9.01
C PHE A 155 -1.54 -2.78 9.96
N ILE A 156 -1.30 -2.51 11.25
CA ILE A 156 -1.18 -3.49 12.35
C ILE A 156 -2.50 -4.22 12.57
N GLY A 157 -3.63 -3.53 12.43
CA GLY A 157 -4.97 -4.10 12.52
C GLY A 157 -5.26 -4.77 13.85
N ASN A 158 -5.69 -6.03 13.78
CA ASN A 158 -6.23 -6.78 14.94
C ASN A 158 -5.14 -7.37 15.87
N ASN A 159 -3.86 -7.28 15.53
CA ASN A 159 -2.76 -7.74 16.38
C ASN A 159 -2.46 -6.72 17.51
N LYS A 160 -3.29 -6.75 18.56
CA LYS A 160 -3.14 -5.93 19.77
C LYS A 160 -1.82 -6.19 20.51
N SER A 161 -1.26 -7.41 20.40
CA SER A 161 0.01 -7.77 21.02
C SER A 161 1.16 -6.94 20.44
N LEU A 162 1.25 -6.82 19.11
CA LEU A 162 2.27 -6.03 18.44
C LEU A 162 2.20 -4.55 18.83
N GLY A 163 0.99 -3.98 18.87
CA GLY A 163 0.78 -2.60 19.32
C GLY A 163 1.28 -2.38 20.76
N LYS A 164 1.02 -3.34 21.67
CA LYS A 164 1.56 -3.30 23.04
C LYS A 164 3.09 -3.40 23.06
N GLN A 165 3.68 -4.34 22.33
CA GLN A 165 5.13 -4.55 22.29
C GLN A 165 5.88 -3.32 21.74
N TYR A 166 5.29 -2.59 20.78
CA TYR A 166 5.80 -1.30 20.32
C TYR A 166 5.72 -0.22 21.41
N HIS A 167 4.60 -0.11 22.13
CA HIS A 167 4.46 0.80 23.27
C HIS A 167 5.41 0.48 24.44
N ASP A 168 5.71 -0.80 24.65
CA ASP A 168 6.69 -1.26 25.64
C ASP A 168 8.16 -1.10 25.15
N GLY A 169 8.39 -0.67 23.91
CA GLY A 169 9.73 -0.49 23.30
C GLY A 169 10.43 -1.79 22.84
N GLN A 170 9.74 -2.92 22.92
CA GLN A 170 10.26 -4.26 22.61
C GLN A 170 10.45 -4.45 21.09
N VAL A 171 9.53 -3.93 20.28
CA VAL A 171 9.55 -4.04 18.82
C VAL A 171 9.69 -2.66 18.17
N ALA A 172 10.54 -2.55 17.14
CA ALA A 172 10.57 -1.38 16.27
C ALA A 172 9.53 -1.50 15.14
N ILE A 173 8.79 -0.44 14.82
CA ILE A 173 7.80 -0.42 13.74
C ILE A 173 8.08 0.74 12.78
N GLU A 174 8.38 0.43 11.51
CA GLU A 174 8.24 1.37 10.40
C GLU A 174 6.81 1.31 9.89
N LEU A 175 5.98 2.29 10.24
CA LEU A 175 4.72 2.50 9.53
C LEU A 175 5.02 3.04 8.13
N CYS A 176 4.63 2.31 7.09
CA CYS A 176 4.90 2.65 5.71
C CYS A 176 3.61 2.50 4.87
N PRO A 177 3.20 3.51 4.06
CA PRO A 177 2.00 3.43 3.25
C PRO A 177 1.95 2.18 2.36
N GLN A 178 0.77 1.58 2.22
CA GLN A 178 0.62 0.25 1.62
C GLN A 178 1.15 0.16 0.18
N GLY A 179 0.85 1.18 -0.64
CA GLY A 179 1.37 1.27 -2.00
C GLY A 179 2.86 1.57 -2.04
N THR A 180 3.39 2.30 -1.07
CA THR A 180 4.83 2.53 -0.92
C THR A 180 5.57 1.24 -0.56
N ILE A 181 5.02 0.36 0.29
CA ILE A 181 5.60 -0.98 0.54
C ILE A 181 5.64 -1.78 -0.77
N ALA A 182 4.52 -1.83 -1.50
CA ALA A 182 4.44 -2.58 -2.76
C ALA A 182 5.46 -2.09 -3.81
N GLU A 183 5.59 -0.76 -3.98
CA GLU A 183 6.53 -0.19 -4.93
C GLU A 183 8.00 -0.33 -4.48
N ARG A 184 8.29 -0.23 -3.17
CA ARG A 184 9.65 -0.49 -2.64
C ARG A 184 10.09 -1.94 -2.87
N LEU A 185 9.18 -2.90 -2.74
CA LEU A 185 9.42 -4.31 -3.06
C LEU A 185 9.62 -4.52 -4.58
N ARG A 186 8.72 -3.95 -5.41
CA ARG A 186 8.85 -3.99 -6.87
C ARG A 186 10.19 -3.41 -7.34
N ALA A 187 10.57 -2.25 -6.83
CA ALA A 187 11.83 -1.57 -7.13
C ALA A 187 13.04 -2.44 -6.76
N ALA A 188 13.03 -3.07 -5.59
CA ALA A 188 14.09 -3.99 -5.16
C ALA A 188 14.30 -5.15 -6.16
N GLY A 189 13.22 -5.80 -6.61
CA GLY A 189 13.29 -6.89 -7.58
C GLY A 189 13.54 -6.46 -9.03
N ALA A 190 13.28 -5.20 -9.35
CA ALA A 190 13.59 -4.60 -10.65
C ALA A 190 15.01 -4.00 -10.73
N GLY A 191 15.81 -4.04 -9.66
CA GLY A 191 17.14 -3.42 -9.61
C GLY A 191 17.11 -1.88 -9.51
N ILE A 192 15.96 -1.29 -9.19
CA ILE A 192 15.76 0.16 -9.03
C ILE A 192 16.06 0.51 -7.56
N PRO A 193 17.08 1.33 -7.24
CA PRO A 193 17.48 1.58 -5.85
C PRO A 193 16.53 2.54 -5.10
N ALA A 194 15.90 3.47 -5.82
CA ALA A 194 14.94 4.43 -5.27
C ALA A 194 13.99 4.96 -6.36
N PHE A 195 12.84 5.48 -5.94
CA PHE A 195 11.83 6.12 -6.78
C PHE A 195 11.17 7.28 -6.02
N PHE A 196 10.35 8.09 -6.70
CA PHE A 196 9.60 9.20 -6.08
C PHE A 196 8.09 8.92 -6.06
N THR A 197 7.41 9.29 -4.97
CA THR A 197 5.95 9.18 -4.82
C THR A 197 5.36 10.40 -4.09
N ALA A 198 4.13 10.79 -4.41
CA ALA A 198 3.39 11.82 -3.69
C ALA A 198 2.70 11.27 -2.42
N THR A 199 2.56 9.94 -2.30
CA THR A 199 2.02 9.25 -1.12
C THR A 199 2.77 9.66 0.14
N GLY A 200 2.07 10.25 1.12
CA GLY A 200 2.67 10.65 2.40
C GLY A 200 3.46 11.97 2.38
N ALA A 201 3.56 12.67 1.25
CA ALA A 201 4.16 13.99 1.18
C ALA A 201 3.40 14.99 2.08
N ARG A 202 4.13 15.86 2.78
CA ARG A 202 3.64 16.84 3.77
C ARG A 202 2.93 16.20 4.98
N THR A 203 3.30 14.97 5.35
CA THR A 203 2.82 14.24 6.54
C THR A 203 3.97 13.85 7.48
N LEU A 204 3.67 13.14 8.58
CA LEU A 204 4.70 12.58 9.47
C LEU A 204 5.58 11.50 8.80
N ILE A 205 5.18 10.93 7.66
CA ILE A 205 6.02 10.02 6.87
C ILE A 205 7.17 10.78 6.23
N GLU A 206 6.90 11.96 5.64
CA GLU A 206 7.92 12.82 5.06
C GLU A 206 8.92 13.31 6.12
N THR A 207 8.43 13.81 7.25
CA THR A 207 9.28 14.41 8.28
C THR A 207 10.01 13.41 9.18
N GLY A 208 9.67 12.11 9.10
CA GLY A 208 10.14 11.11 10.07
C GLY A 208 9.55 11.31 11.47
N GLY A 209 8.41 12.00 11.58
CA GLY A 209 7.78 12.35 12.85
C GLY A 209 7.10 11.18 13.60
N ILE A 210 7.07 9.98 13.02
CA ILE A 210 6.65 8.74 13.69
C ILE A 210 7.91 8.02 14.20
N PRO A 211 8.13 7.89 15.53
CA PRO A 211 9.23 7.08 16.06
C PRO A 211 9.16 5.65 15.57
N MET A 212 10.33 5.04 15.28
CA MET A 212 10.40 3.62 14.94
C MET A 212 10.44 2.75 16.21
N ARG A 213 11.01 3.24 17.31
CA ARG A 213 11.01 2.53 18.61
C ARG A 213 10.83 3.52 19.75
N LEU A 214 9.88 3.21 20.63
CA LEU A 214 9.65 3.96 21.86
C LEU A 214 10.62 3.47 22.95
N GLY A 215 11.05 4.40 23.80
CA GLY A 215 11.81 4.12 25.02
C GLY A 215 10.94 4.16 26.27
N PRO A 216 11.56 4.19 27.45
CA PRO A 216 10.86 4.30 28.73
C PRO A 216 9.88 5.49 28.75
N LYS A 217 8.75 5.29 29.43
CA LYS A 217 7.75 6.32 29.66
C LYS A 217 8.16 7.19 30.84
N ASP A 218 8.21 8.51 30.64
CA ASP A 218 8.38 9.50 31.68
C ASP A 218 7.18 9.45 32.65
N PRO A 219 7.38 9.16 33.95
CA PRO A 219 6.30 9.12 34.93
C PRO A 219 5.59 10.46 35.16
N GLN A 220 6.26 11.60 34.90
CA GLN A 220 5.69 12.93 35.13
C GLN A 220 4.86 13.42 33.94
N THR A 221 5.39 13.33 32.72
CA THR A 221 4.69 13.82 31.52
C THR A 221 3.84 12.76 30.82
N GLY A 222 4.02 11.48 31.15
CA GLY A 222 3.37 10.36 30.48
C GLY A 222 3.81 10.15 29.03
N LYS A 223 4.85 10.86 28.55
CA LYS A 223 5.40 10.70 27.20
C LYS A 223 6.48 9.62 27.19
N HIS A 224 6.61 8.90 26.07
CA HIS A 224 7.73 7.99 25.87
C HIS A 224 8.96 8.76 25.41
N ALA A 225 10.14 8.38 25.90
CA ALA A 225 11.39 8.68 25.23
C ALA A 225 11.38 8.08 23.80
N ILE A 226 12.19 8.62 22.90
CA ILE A 226 12.39 8.05 21.56
C ILE A 226 13.68 7.23 21.58
N ALA A 227 13.57 5.91 21.47
CA ALA A 227 14.72 5.02 21.40
C ALA A 227 15.26 4.91 19.97
N GLU A 228 14.37 4.98 18.97
CA GLU A 228 14.72 5.05 17.55
C GLU A 228 13.79 6.05 16.84
N PRO A 229 14.30 7.15 16.28
CA PRO A 229 13.49 8.15 15.58
C PRO A 229 12.98 7.63 14.23
N GLY A 230 11.98 8.29 13.66
CA GLY A 230 11.58 8.03 12.28
C GLY A 230 12.60 8.55 11.27
N ARG A 231 12.64 7.91 10.10
CA ARG A 231 13.51 8.32 8.98
C ARG A 231 12.82 9.40 8.14
N PRO A 232 13.29 10.66 8.12
CA PRO A 232 12.79 11.66 7.18
C PRO A 232 13.08 11.25 5.73
N ARG A 233 12.26 11.71 4.79
CA ARG A 233 12.41 11.45 3.35
C ARG A 233 12.99 12.67 2.64
N GLU A 234 13.86 12.44 1.67
CA GLU A 234 14.22 13.47 0.69
C GLU A 234 12.97 13.85 -0.11
N THR A 235 12.74 15.14 -0.35
CA THR A 235 11.66 15.61 -1.22
C THR A 235 12.18 16.37 -2.42
N ARG A 236 11.43 16.30 -3.52
CA ARG A 236 11.63 17.08 -4.74
C ARG A 236 10.29 17.56 -5.27
N ILE A 237 10.33 18.62 -6.07
CA ILE A 237 9.15 19.13 -6.78
C ILE A 237 9.22 18.65 -8.22
N PHE A 238 8.17 17.99 -8.70
CA PHE A 238 7.93 17.65 -10.10
C PHE A 238 6.56 18.22 -10.47
N ASP A 239 6.47 18.90 -11.61
CA ASP A 239 5.22 19.47 -12.13
C ASP A 239 4.42 20.31 -11.11
N GLY A 240 5.15 21.11 -10.31
CA GLY A 240 4.58 21.97 -9.26
C GLY A 240 4.19 21.25 -7.97
N ARG A 241 4.37 19.93 -7.87
CA ARG A 241 3.90 19.10 -6.75
C ARG A 241 5.05 18.41 -6.02
N THR A 242 4.93 18.28 -4.69
CA THR A 242 5.94 17.64 -3.83
C THR A 242 5.84 16.11 -3.91
N TYR A 243 6.97 15.46 -4.16
CA TYR A 243 7.16 14.01 -4.09
C TYR A 243 8.28 13.68 -3.11
N MET A 244 8.14 12.61 -2.34
CA MET A 244 9.17 12.06 -1.47
C MET A 244 9.89 10.87 -2.14
N MET A 245 11.20 10.79 -1.94
CA MET A 245 12.02 9.67 -2.38
C MET A 245 11.85 8.49 -1.42
N GLU A 246 11.59 7.32 -1.98
CA GLU A 246 11.56 6.06 -1.25
C GLU A 246 12.57 5.06 -1.79
N THR A 247 13.18 4.31 -0.88
CA THR A 247 14.28 3.38 -1.16
C THR A 247 13.76 1.96 -1.27
N ALA A 248 14.31 1.20 -2.23
CA ALA A 248 14.06 -0.24 -2.40
C ALA A 248 14.07 -1.01 -1.07
N LEU A 249 13.14 -1.94 -0.92
CA LEU A 249 12.98 -2.77 0.28
C LEU A 249 13.33 -4.22 -0.07
N ARG A 250 14.48 -4.67 0.44
CA ARG A 250 15.02 -6.02 0.24
C ARG A 250 14.81 -6.89 1.46
N GLY A 251 14.75 -8.20 1.26
CA GLY A 251 14.81 -9.19 2.33
C GLY A 251 15.88 -10.25 2.10
N ASP A 252 16.13 -11.06 3.13
CA ASP A 252 16.97 -12.24 3.02
C ASP A 252 16.15 -13.43 2.53
N VAL A 253 14.94 -13.61 3.08
CA VAL A 253 13.98 -14.64 2.64
C VAL A 253 12.61 -14.03 2.37
N ALA A 254 11.93 -14.50 1.32
CA ALA A 254 10.50 -14.29 1.10
C ALA A 254 9.74 -15.58 1.38
N ILE A 255 8.61 -15.49 2.09
CA ILE A 255 7.65 -16.58 2.28
C ILE A 255 6.31 -16.20 1.64
N VAL A 256 5.81 -17.06 0.76
CA VAL A 256 4.57 -16.83 0.00
C VAL A 256 3.73 -18.10 -0.08
N ARG A 257 2.42 -17.93 -0.25
CA ARG A 257 1.48 -19.03 -0.51
C ARG A 257 0.94 -18.95 -1.92
N ALA A 258 1.05 -20.02 -2.69
CA ALA A 258 0.51 -20.13 -4.05
C ALA A 258 -0.62 -21.17 -4.13
N TRP A 259 -1.58 -20.91 -5.02
CA TRP A 259 -2.63 -21.89 -5.30
C TRP A 259 -2.07 -23.07 -6.10
N LYS A 260 -1.20 -22.79 -7.08
CA LYS A 260 -0.43 -23.82 -7.78
C LYS A 260 1.03 -23.39 -7.90
N ALA A 261 1.94 -24.36 -7.82
CA ALA A 261 3.32 -24.22 -8.24
C ALA A 261 3.72 -25.44 -9.07
N ASP A 262 4.42 -25.26 -10.20
CA ASP A 262 5.10 -26.40 -10.84
C ASP A 262 6.45 -26.70 -10.19
N GLU A 263 7.03 -27.87 -10.46
CA GLU A 263 8.33 -28.29 -9.90
C GLU A 263 9.50 -27.37 -10.33
N ALA A 264 9.33 -26.57 -11.39
CA ALA A 264 10.29 -25.56 -11.82
C ALA A 264 10.13 -24.22 -11.05
N GLY A 265 9.06 -24.07 -10.27
CA GLY A 265 8.75 -22.93 -9.42
C GLY A 265 7.82 -21.89 -10.04
N ASN A 266 7.23 -22.15 -11.22
CA ASN A 266 6.24 -21.24 -11.80
C ASN A 266 4.98 -21.27 -10.92
N CYS A 267 4.50 -20.11 -10.45
CA CYS A 267 3.34 -20.03 -9.56
C CYS A 267 2.12 -19.39 -10.23
N ILE A 268 0.95 -19.88 -9.84
CA ILE A 268 -0.36 -19.24 -10.09
C ILE A 268 -1.01 -18.93 -8.74
N PHE A 269 -1.49 -17.69 -8.59
CA PHE A 269 -2.25 -17.22 -7.44
C PHE A 269 -3.75 -17.23 -7.76
N ARG A 270 -4.59 -17.33 -6.73
CA ARG A 270 -6.05 -17.41 -6.88
C ARG A 270 -6.71 -16.15 -6.34
N SER A 271 -7.52 -15.49 -7.18
CA SER A 271 -8.27 -14.29 -6.80
C SER A 271 -7.37 -13.24 -6.11
N THR A 272 -7.78 -12.69 -4.98
CA THR A 272 -7.07 -11.63 -4.22
C THR A 272 -5.87 -12.12 -3.41
N THR A 273 -5.41 -13.36 -3.57
CA THR A 273 -4.16 -13.82 -2.94
C THR A 273 -2.90 -13.22 -3.60
N LYS A 274 -2.99 -12.78 -4.87
CA LYS A 274 -1.83 -12.32 -5.67
C LYS A 274 -1.04 -11.18 -5.02
N THR A 275 -1.73 -10.19 -4.45
CA THR A 275 -1.24 -9.10 -3.57
C THR A 275 0.28 -8.86 -3.57
N TYR A 276 0.98 -9.35 -2.55
CA TYR A 276 2.43 -9.27 -2.37
C TYR A 276 3.14 -10.56 -2.83
N GLY A 277 2.39 -11.61 -3.15
CA GLY A 277 2.89 -12.93 -3.53
C GLY A 277 3.78 -12.92 -4.77
N VAL A 278 3.50 -12.04 -5.75
CA VAL A 278 4.37 -11.86 -6.93
C VAL A 278 5.48 -10.80 -6.73
N LEU A 279 5.48 -10.06 -5.62
CA LEU A 279 6.40 -8.94 -5.38
C LEU A 279 7.54 -9.35 -4.46
N MET A 280 7.23 -10.00 -3.33
CA MET A 280 8.19 -10.35 -2.30
C MET A 280 9.26 -11.36 -2.77
N PRO A 281 8.94 -12.42 -3.54
CA PRO A 281 9.95 -13.34 -4.08
C PRO A 281 11.00 -12.64 -4.94
N LYS A 282 10.58 -11.63 -5.71
CA LYS A 282 11.49 -10.81 -6.54
C LYS A 282 12.42 -9.93 -5.69
N ALA A 283 12.05 -9.62 -4.45
CA ALA A 283 12.73 -8.67 -3.57
C ALA A 283 13.66 -9.31 -2.51
N ALA A 284 13.66 -10.64 -2.39
CA ALA A 284 14.51 -11.38 -1.46
C ALA A 284 15.75 -12.00 -2.13
N LYS A 285 16.74 -12.40 -1.33
CA LYS A 285 17.87 -13.24 -1.80
C LYS A 285 17.43 -14.68 -2.08
N MET A 286 16.42 -15.15 -1.34
CA MET A 286 15.82 -16.47 -1.47
C MET A 286 14.31 -16.40 -1.33
N ALA A 287 13.56 -17.18 -2.09
CA ALA A 287 12.11 -17.29 -1.97
C ALA A 287 11.64 -18.73 -1.76
N ILE A 288 10.76 -18.89 -0.76
CA ILE A 288 10.13 -20.16 -0.38
C ILE A 288 8.62 -20.02 -0.58
N VAL A 289 8.03 -20.91 -1.39
CA VAL A 289 6.58 -20.98 -1.61
C VAL A 289 6.00 -22.22 -0.92
N GLU A 290 4.96 -22.03 -0.10
CA GLU A 290 4.03 -23.11 0.21
C GLU A 290 2.97 -23.19 -0.89
N ALA A 291 2.80 -24.37 -1.50
CA ALA A 291 1.87 -24.56 -2.60
C ALA A 291 0.75 -25.53 -2.22
N GLU A 292 -0.49 -25.15 -2.55
CA GLU A 292 -1.67 -26.00 -2.34
C GLU A 292 -1.74 -27.15 -3.33
N ASN A 293 -1.22 -26.93 -4.55
CA ASN A 293 -1.12 -27.93 -5.60
C ASN A 293 0.28 -27.83 -6.22
N ILE A 294 1.16 -28.76 -5.88
CA ILE A 294 2.44 -28.95 -6.59
C ILE A 294 2.14 -29.82 -7.81
N VAL A 295 2.52 -29.36 -9.01
CA VAL A 295 2.20 -30.04 -10.28
C VAL A 295 3.46 -30.29 -11.13
N PRO A 296 3.47 -31.31 -12.00
CA PRO A 296 4.60 -31.55 -12.90
C PRO A 296 4.88 -30.37 -13.83
N VAL A 297 6.15 -30.16 -14.20
CA VAL A 297 6.56 -29.15 -15.19
C VAL A 297 5.76 -29.31 -16.49
N GLY A 298 5.26 -28.20 -17.04
CA GLY A 298 4.41 -28.19 -18.24
C GLY A 298 2.92 -28.40 -17.97
N SER A 299 2.50 -28.61 -16.72
CA SER A 299 1.07 -28.66 -16.34
C SER A 299 0.43 -27.27 -16.20
N LEU A 300 1.24 -26.21 -16.19
CA LEU A 300 0.80 -24.82 -16.14
C LEU A 300 0.92 -24.21 -17.53
N ASP A 301 -0.14 -23.53 -17.96
CA ASP A 301 -0.16 -22.75 -19.19
C ASP A 301 0.78 -21.52 -19.03
N PRO A 302 1.79 -21.34 -19.90
CA PRO A 302 2.77 -20.26 -19.77
C PRO A 302 2.16 -18.86 -19.79
N ASP A 303 1.06 -18.65 -20.50
CA ASP A 303 0.39 -17.33 -20.56
C ASP A 303 -0.45 -17.02 -19.30
N HIS A 304 -0.61 -18.01 -18.41
CA HIS A 304 -1.31 -17.90 -17.14
C HIS A 304 -0.38 -17.97 -15.91
N VAL A 305 0.94 -17.94 -16.09
CA VAL A 305 1.92 -17.90 -14.99
C VAL A 305 2.04 -16.49 -14.41
N ASP A 306 1.59 -16.30 -13.17
CA ASP A 306 1.68 -15.03 -12.44
C ASP A 306 3.10 -14.68 -11.98
N LEU A 307 3.87 -15.70 -11.62
CA LEU A 307 5.25 -15.56 -11.15
C LEU A 307 6.14 -16.64 -11.78
N PRO A 308 7.03 -16.27 -12.72
CA PRO A 308 7.97 -17.20 -13.32
C PRO A 308 8.93 -17.80 -12.28
N GLY A 309 9.21 -19.10 -12.42
CA GLY A 309 9.99 -19.87 -11.44
C GLY A 309 11.44 -19.44 -11.25
N ILE A 310 11.96 -18.53 -12.07
CA ILE A 310 13.27 -17.88 -11.84
C ILE A 310 13.33 -17.14 -10.48
N TYR A 311 12.18 -16.74 -9.93
CA TYR A 311 12.06 -16.03 -8.65
C TYR A 311 11.75 -16.94 -7.46
N ILE A 312 11.73 -18.27 -7.64
CA ILE A 312 11.42 -19.24 -6.59
C ILE A 312 12.59 -20.21 -6.45
N ASP A 313 13.10 -20.36 -5.22
CA ASP A 313 14.21 -21.26 -4.90
C ASP A 313 13.72 -22.56 -4.26
N ARG A 314 12.65 -22.50 -3.45
CA ARG A 314 12.14 -23.63 -2.68
C ARG A 314 10.62 -23.69 -2.71
N ILE A 315 10.08 -24.90 -2.78
CA ILE A 315 8.65 -25.24 -2.82
C ILE A 315 8.40 -26.27 -1.74
N CYS A 316 7.37 -26.10 -0.91
CA CYS A 316 6.92 -27.11 0.04
C CYS A 316 5.39 -27.28 -0.01
N PRO A 317 4.85 -28.46 0.36
CA PRO A 317 3.41 -28.65 0.44
C PRO A 317 2.81 -27.82 1.58
N VAL A 318 1.62 -27.27 1.35
CA VAL A 318 0.78 -26.68 2.41
C VAL A 318 0.25 -27.78 3.34
N THR A 319 0.27 -27.51 4.65
CA THR A 319 -0.41 -28.33 5.67
C THR A 319 -1.44 -27.57 6.49
N SER A 320 -1.47 -26.23 6.39
CA SER A 320 -2.32 -25.33 7.19
C SER A 320 -3.55 -24.86 6.41
N ALA A 321 -4.72 -24.93 7.06
CA ALA A 321 -6.01 -24.50 6.52
C ALA A 321 -6.13 -22.97 6.41
N LYS A 322 -6.81 -22.50 5.36
CA LYS A 322 -7.14 -21.08 5.15
C LYS A 322 -8.13 -20.58 6.21
N GLN A 323 -8.09 -19.29 6.49
CA GLN A 323 -8.98 -18.62 7.45
C GLN A 323 -9.67 -17.43 6.80
N ILE A 324 -10.96 -17.24 7.10
CA ILE A 324 -11.69 -16.01 6.78
C ILE A 324 -11.59 -15.10 8.02
N GLU A 325 -10.87 -13.98 7.92
CA GLU A 325 -10.71 -13.06 9.06
C GLU A 325 -12.03 -12.43 9.48
N LYS A 326 -12.88 -12.07 8.50
CA LYS A 326 -14.21 -11.50 8.74
C LYS A 326 -15.22 -12.04 7.73
N LEU A 327 -16.23 -12.76 8.20
CA LEU A 327 -17.38 -13.15 7.38
C LEU A 327 -18.48 -12.09 7.53
N VAL A 328 -18.92 -11.54 6.41
CA VAL A 328 -20.12 -10.70 6.30
C VAL A 328 -20.98 -11.33 5.21
N LEU A 329 -22.28 -11.49 5.46
CA LEU A 329 -23.23 -12.03 4.49
C LEU A 329 -24.05 -10.92 3.86
N ALA A 330 -24.53 -11.12 2.61
CA ALA A 330 -25.36 -10.15 1.89
C ALA A 330 -26.56 -9.66 2.73
N SER A 331 -27.25 -10.57 3.41
CA SER A 331 -28.37 -10.28 4.31
C SER A 331 -28.01 -9.29 5.43
N THR A 332 -26.76 -9.27 5.90
CA THR A 332 -26.30 -8.31 6.92
C THR A 332 -26.30 -6.87 6.38
N MET A 333 -26.00 -6.68 5.10
CA MET A 333 -26.05 -5.35 4.48
C MET A 333 -27.47 -4.89 4.17
N GLU A 334 -28.37 -5.80 3.80
CA GLU A 334 -29.80 -5.50 3.63
C GLU A 334 -30.38 -4.96 4.96
N HIS A 335 -30.06 -5.61 6.08
CA HIS A 335 -30.43 -5.13 7.41
C HIS A 335 -29.74 -3.80 7.78
N ALA A 336 -28.48 -3.60 7.39
CA ALA A 336 -27.77 -2.34 7.65
C ALA A 336 -28.28 -1.16 6.78
N ALA A 337 -28.83 -1.43 5.59
CA ALA A 337 -29.48 -0.45 4.73
C ALA A 337 -30.91 -0.12 5.18
N ALA A 338 -31.54 -0.96 6.00
CA ALA A 338 -32.83 -0.65 6.63
C ALA A 338 -32.68 0.46 7.70
N GLU A 339 -33.58 1.44 7.68
CA GLU A 339 -33.57 2.60 8.60
C GLU A 339 -34.18 2.25 9.97
N GLN A 340 -33.68 1.19 10.61
CA GLN A 340 -34.19 0.64 11.87
C GLN A 340 -33.84 1.48 13.12
N SER A 341 -33.05 2.55 12.98
CA SER A 341 -32.72 3.47 14.07
C SER A 341 -32.38 4.87 13.57
N PRO A 342 -32.46 5.92 14.42
CA PRO A 342 -32.05 7.27 14.04
C PRO A 342 -30.59 7.36 13.58
N GLU A 343 -29.73 6.50 14.10
CA GLU A 343 -28.32 6.43 13.75
C GLU A 343 -28.09 5.74 12.40
N ALA A 344 -28.90 4.71 12.08
CA ALA A 344 -28.96 4.14 10.74
C ALA A 344 -29.45 5.16 9.71
N ALA A 345 -30.47 5.95 10.04
CA ALA A 345 -30.98 7.00 9.14
C ALA A 345 -29.92 8.06 8.81
N LYS A 346 -29.13 8.54 9.79
CA LYS A 346 -28.00 9.46 9.52
C LYS A 346 -26.95 8.83 8.61
N ARG A 347 -26.52 7.59 8.90
CA ARG A 347 -25.54 6.86 8.11
C ARG A 347 -26.01 6.67 6.67
N ASN A 348 -27.27 6.27 6.51
CA ASN A 348 -27.88 6.00 5.21
C ASN A 348 -28.07 7.29 4.41
N ARG A 349 -28.39 8.44 5.05
CA ARG A 349 -28.37 9.76 4.40
C ARG A 349 -27.00 10.08 3.79
N ILE A 350 -25.92 9.93 4.56
CA ILE A 350 -24.55 10.17 4.06
C ILE A 350 -24.24 9.26 2.86
N ALA A 351 -24.53 7.96 2.97
CA ALA A 351 -24.29 6.99 1.90
C ALA A 351 -25.15 7.26 0.65
N ARG A 352 -26.44 7.59 0.83
CA ARG A 352 -27.39 7.94 -0.23
C ARG A 352 -26.98 9.22 -0.96
N ARG A 353 -26.47 10.23 -0.24
CA ARG A 353 -25.92 11.44 -0.86
C ARG A 353 -24.60 11.15 -1.59
N ALA A 354 -23.71 10.34 -1.02
CA ALA A 354 -22.47 9.92 -1.67
C ALA A 354 -22.72 9.12 -2.95
N ALA A 355 -23.78 8.31 -3.00
CA ALA A 355 -24.19 7.57 -4.20
C ALA A 355 -24.47 8.49 -5.41
N LYS A 356 -24.95 9.72 -5.18
CA LYS A 356 -25.21 10.70 -6.26
C LYS A 356 -23.94 11.17 -6.98
N GLU A 357 -22.76 10.99 -6.38
CA GLU A 357 -21.48 11.32 -7.01
C GLU A 357 -20.94 10.19 -7.91
N LEU A 358 -21.43 8.95 -7.72
CA LEU A 358 -20.99 7.79 -8.46
C LEU A 358 -21.76 7.69 -9.79
N LYS A 359 -21.07 7.89 -10.91
CA LYS A 359 -21.68 7.92 -12.26
C LYS A 359 -21.47 6.61 -13.00
N ASP A 360 -22.27 6.36 -14.02
CA ASP A 360 -22.18 5.15 -14.84
C ASP A 360 -20.80 5.03 -15.50
N GLY A 361 -20.20 3.83 -15.42
CA GLY A 361 -18.88 3.52 -15.92
C GLY A 361 -17.70 3.90 -15.00
N TYR A 362 -17.91 4.65 -13.91
CA TYR A 362 -16.82 5.11 -13.04
C TYR A 362 -16.09 3.96 -12.33
N TYR A 363 -14.77 4.09 -12.22
CA TYR A 363 -13.91 3.29 -11.36
C TYR A 363 -13.82 3.96 -9.98
N VAL A 364 -14.21 3.24 -8.94
CA VAL A 364 -14.38 3.81 -7.59
C VAL A 364 -13.65 2.99 -6.54
N ASN A 365 -12.96 3.65 -5.62
CA ASN A 365 -12.43 2.99 -4.42
C ASN A 365 -13.22 3.48 -3.19
N LEU A 366 -13.69 2.54 -2.37
CA LEU A 366 -14.59 2.79 -1.27
C LEU A 366 -13.99 2.29 0.05
N GLY A 367 -13.69 3.22 0.95
CA GLY A 367 -13.25 2.92 2.31
C GLY A 367 -14.33 2.18 3.12
N VAL A 368 -13.90 1.33 4.05
CA VAL A 368 -14.80 0.51 4.88
C VAL A 368 -15.76 1.40 5.69
N GLY A 369 -17.04 1.01 5.71
CA GLY A 369 -18.08 1.65 6.52
C GLY A 369 -19.13 2.36 5.67
N ILE A 370 -19.30 3.67 5.88
CA ILE A 370 -20.26 4.48 5.12
C ILE A 370 -20.00 4.44 3.60
N PRO A 371 -18.75 4.56 3.09
CA PRO A 371 -18.51 4.54 1.65
C PRO A 371 -18.93 3.23 0.99
N THR A 372 -18.67 2.08 1.63
CA THR A 372 -19.11 0.75 1.15
C THR A 372 -20.64 0.57 1.13
N LEU A 373 -21.43 1.45 1.75
CA LEU A 373 -22.90 1.44 1.64
C LEU A 373 -23.42 2.26 0.45
N ALA A 374 -22.63 3.18 -0.11
CA ALA A 374 -23.09 4.06 -1.19
C ALA A 374 -23.58 3.31 -2.45
N PRO A 375 -22.93 2.23 -2.93
CA PRO A 375 -23.42 1.48 -4.10
C PRO A 375 -24.83 0.91 -3.93
N SER A 376 -25.25 0.57 -2.71
CA SER A 376 -26.59 0.04 -2.41
C SER A 376 -27.72 1.06 -2.62
N PHE A 377 -27.40 2.35 -2.82
CA PHE A 377 -28.36 3.41 -3.11
C PHE A 377 -28.35 3.86 -4.57
N LEU A 378 -27.56 3.21 -5.44
CA LEU A 378 -27.56 3.50 -6.88
C LEU A 378 -28.82 2.98 -7.57
N PRO A 379 -29.35 3.71 -8.58
CA PRO A 379 -30.40 3.16 -9.43
C PRO A 379 -29.84 2.01 -10.26
N ALA A 380 -30.67 0.99 -10.55
CA ALA A 380 -30.25 -0.22 -11.27
C ALA A 380 -29.68 0.03 -12.69
N SER A 381 -29.87 1.22 -13.25
CA SER A 381 -29.30 1.67 -14.52
C SER A 381 -27.84 2.12 -14.42
N THR A 382 -27.32 2.42 -13.21
CA THR A 382 -25.97 2.96 -12.99
C THR A 382 -25.05 1.87 -12.48
N LYS A 383 -23.95 1.62 -13.21
CA LYS A 383 -22.95 0.61 -12.89
C LYS A 383 -21.60 1.26 -12.63
N VAL A 384 -20.92 0.80 -11.60
CA VAL A 384 -19.57 1.27 -11.23
C VAL A 384 -18.63 0.09 -11.03
N TRP A 385 -17.36 0.30 -11.39
CA TRP A 385 -16.28 -0.67 -11.18
C TRP A 385 -15.65 -0.43 -9.82
N ILE A 386 -16.06 -1.21 -8.81
CA ILE A 386 -15.47 -1.08 -7.47
C ILE A 386 -14.09 -1.72 -7.46
N GLN A 387 -13.08 -0.89 -7.17
CA GLN A 387 -11.69 -1.26 -6.95
C GLN A 387 -11.44 -1.53 -5.47
N SER A 388 -10.68 -2.58 -5.16
CA SER A 388 -10.17 -2.89 -3.83
C SER A 388 -8.64 -2.90 -3.84
N GLU A 389 -8.04 -2.18 -2.89
CA GLU A 389 -6.61 -1.90 -2.84
C GLU A 389 -5.71 -3.15 -2.68
N ASN A 390 -6.30 -4.27 -2.27
CA ASN A 390 -5.66 -5.58 -2.19
C ASN A 390 -5.64 -6.37 -3.52
N GLY A 391 -5.92 -5.73 -4.66
CA GLY A 391 -5.65 -6.34 -5.98
C GLY A 391 -6.90 -6.80 -6.74
N LEU A 392 -7.98 -6.02 -6.71
CA LEU A 392 -9.27 -6.35 -7.33
C LEU A 392 -9.92 -5.15 -8.03
N ILE A 393 -10.46 -5.34 -9.23
CA ILE A 393 -11.47 -4.47 -9.87
C ILE A 393 -12.69 -5.32 -10.18
N GLY A 394 -13.89 -4.77 -9.96
CA GLY A 394 -15.15 -5.52 -10.12
C GLY A 394 -15.51 -6.30 -8.86
N MET A 395 -15.27 -5.71 -7.68
CA MET A 395 -15.75 -6.27 -6.42
C MET A 395 -17.28 -6.36 -6.43
N GLY A 396 -17.80 -7.58 -6.22
CA GLY A 396 -19.23 -7.86 -6.12
C GLY A 396 -19.76 -7.70 -4.69
N PRO A 397 -21.03 -8.08 -4.46
CA PRO A 397 -21.60 -8.10 -3.12
C PRO A 397 -20.90 -9.12 -2.20
N TYR A 398 -21.20 -9.03 -0.91
CA TYR A 398 -20.88 -10.07 0.07
C TYR A 398 -21.51 -11.42 -0.33
N PRO A 399 -20.93 -12.56 0.07
CA PRO A 399 -21.51 -13.88 -0.19
C PRO A 399 -22.90 -14.01 0.44
N SER A 400 -23.80 -14.76 -0.21
CA SER A 400 -25.15 -14.99 0.28
C SER A 400 -25.21 -16.01 1.43
N SER A 401 -24.23 -16.91 1.53
CA SER A 401 -24.11 -17.89 2.61
C SER A 401 -22.63 -18.20 2.94
N PRO A 402 -22.33 -18.81 4.11
CA PRO A 402 -20.96 -19.17 4.50
C PRO A 402 -20.27 -20.11 3.51
N GLU A 403 -21.01 -20.99 2.82
CA GLU A 403 -20.48 -21.98 1.88
C GLU A 403 -19.97 -21.36 0.57
N ILE A 404 -20.44 -20.15 0.24
CA ILE A 404 -20.03 -19.37 -0.93
C ILE A 404 -18.85 -18.43 -0.58
N ALA A 405 -18.56 -18.23 0.70
CA ALA A 405 -17.50 -17.35 1.15
C ALA A 405 -16.11 -17.96 0.88
N ASP A 406 -15.31 -17.27 0.08
CA ASP A 406 -13.98 -17.75 -0.33
C ASP A 406 -12.87 -16.99 0.41
N PRO A 407 -12.00 -17.65 1.20
CA PRO A 407 -10.88 -17.00 1.88
C PRO A 407 -9.84 -16.40 0.93
N ASP A 408 -9.83 -16.77 -0.36
CA ASP A 408 -8.96 -16.17 -1.37
C ASP A 408 -9.53 -14.86 -1.97
N THR A 409 -10.80 -14.53 -1.68
CA THR A 409 -11.51 -13.38 -2.27
C THR A 409 -12.02 -12.45 -1.18
N VAL A 410 -11.19 -11.49 -0.79
CA VAL A 410 -11.51 -10.51 0.26
C VAL A 410 -11.43 -9.08 -0.25
N ASN A 411 -12.13 -8.15 0.42
CA ASN A 411 -11.99 -6.72 0.20
C ASN A 411 -10.90 -6.09 1.08
N ALA A 412 -10.67 -4.79 0.90
CA ALA A 412 -9.78 -3.98 1.74
C ALA A 412 -10.08 -4.05 3.27
N GLY A 413 -11.33 -4.34 3.63
CA GLY A 413 -11.82 -4.57 5.00
C GLY A 413 -11.56 -5.96 5.57
N LYS A 414 -10.90 -6.85 4.82
CA LYS A 414 -10.63 -8.27 5.16
C LYS A 414 -11.91 -9.09 5.27
N GLU A 415 -12.97 -8.64 4.60
CA GLU A 415 -14.27 -9.31 4.52
C GLU A 415 -14.31 -10.15 3.24
N ALA A 416 -14.83 -11.38 3.33
CA ALA A 416 -15.09 -12.21 2.15
C ALA A 416 -16.11 -11.53 1.23
N VAL A 417 -15.81 -11.47 -0.07
CA VAL A 417 -16.66 -10.83 -1.11
C VAL A 417 -16.72 -11.70 -2.36
N THR A 418 -17.64 -11.38 -3.27
CA THR A 418 -17.76 -12.02 -4.58
C THR A 418 -17.14 -11.15 -5.69
N LEU A 419 -17.12 -11.67 -6.93
CA LEU A 419 -16.62 -10.99 -8.13
C LEU A 419 -17.77 -10.80 -9.12
N VAL A 420 -17.87 -9.64 -9.76
CA VAL A 420 -18.84 -9.42 -10.86
C VAL A 420 -18.30 -9.95 -12.20
N PRO A 421 -19.16 -10.26 -13.19
CA PRO A 421 -18.69 -10.55 -14.55
C PRO A 421 -17.85 -9.41 -15.12
N GLY A 422 -16.65 -9.74 -15.62
CA GLY A 422 -15.66 -8.75 -16.09
C GLY A 422 -14.67 -8.26 -15.03
N ALA A 423 -14.75 -8.76 -13.79
CA ALA A 423 -13.76 -8.48 -12.74
C ALA A 423 -12.35 -8.99 -13.11
N SER A 424 -11.33 -8.36 -12.54
CA SER A 424 -9.92 -8.72 -12.70
C SER A 424 -9.16 -8.68 -11.38
N THR A 425 -8.13 -9.51 -11.24
CA THR A 425 -7.25 -9.54 -10.05
C THR A 425 -5.78 -9.44 -10.41
N PHE A 426 -5.06 -8.65 -9.61
CA PHE A 426 -3.73 -8.15 -9.90
C PHE A 426 -2.93 -8.01 -8.59
N ASP A 427 -1.65 -7.66 -8.71
CA ASP A 427 -0.77 -7.51 -7.55
C ASP A 427 -0.87 -6.11 -6.91
N SER A 428 -0.26 -5.96 -5.73
CA SER A 428 -0.32 -4.70 -4.99
C SER A 428 0.44 -3.56 -5.66
N ALA A 429 1.48 -3.82 -6.47
CA ALA A 429 2.17 -2.75 -7.19
C ALA A 429 1.30 -2.22 -8.33
N GLU A 430 0.63 -3.10 -9.08
CA GLU A 430 -0.36 -2.72 -10.09
C GLU A 430 -1.56 -1.97 -9.46
N SER A 431 -2.09 -2.50 -8.35
CA SER A 431 -3.17 -1.88 -7.57
C SER A 431 -2.87 -0.43 -7.21
N PHE A 432 -1.69 -0.18 -6.63
CA PHE A 432 -1.29 1.18 -6.25
C PHE A 432 -0.69 1.99 -7.40
N GLY A 433 -0.30 1.36 -8.51
CA GLY A 433 -0.03 2.02 -9.78
C GLY A 433 -1.27 2.71 -10.32
N MET A 434 -2.40 1.99 -10.39
CA MET A 434 -3.70 2.55 -10.78
C MET A 434 -4.16 3.68 -9.85
N ILE A 435 -4.07 3.48 -8.53
CA ILE A 435 -4.44 4.49 -7.53
C ILE A 435 -3.57 5.75 -7.67
N ARG A 436 -2.25 5.63 -7.58
CA ARG A 436 -1.34 6.80 -7.63
C ARG A 436 -1.29 7.47 -9.00
N GLY A 437 -1.50 6.72 -10.08
CA GLY A 437 -1.58 7.26 -11.44
C GLY A 437 -2.82 8.14 -11.69
N GLY A 438 -3.82 8.04 -10.80
CA GLY A 438 -5.10 8.75 -10.93
C GLY A 438 -6.01 8.09 -11.96
N HIS A 439 -6.03 6.75 -12.00
CA HIS A 439 -6.90 5.95 -12.88
C HIS A 439 -8.24 5.57 -12.22
N VAL A 440 -8.39 5.87 -10.93
CA VAL A 440 -9.65 5.77 -10.19
C VAL A 440 -10.33 7.13 -10.27
N ASP A 441 -11.59 7.19 -10.69
CA ASP A 441 -12.35 8.44 -10.84
C ASP A 441 -12.67 9.06 -9.48
N ILE A 442 -13.10 8.23 -8.52
CA ILE A 442 -13.50 8.66 -7.18
C ILE A 442 -12.90 7.75 -6.10
N SER A 443 -12.29 8.35 -5.07
CA SER A 443 -12.02 7.67 -3.80
C SER A 443 -12.85 8.27 -2.68
N ILE A 444 -13.62 7.43 -1.98
CA ILE A 444 -14.48 7.85 -0.87
C ILE A 444 -13.96 7.25 0.44
N LEU A 445 -13.57 8.10 1.40
CA LEU A 445 -12.98 7.67 2.68
C LEU A 445 -13.73 8.21 3.90
N GLY A 446 -13.53 7.57 5.05
CA GLY A 446 -13.85 8.15 6.35
C GLY A 446 -12.75 9.08 6.85
N ALA A 447 -13.10 10.03 7.72
CA ALA A 447 -12.18 10.95 8.38
C ALA A 447 -12.32 10.96 9.90
N LEU A 448 -11.26 11.36 10.60
CA LEU A 448 -11.31 11.80 12.00
C LEU A 448 -11.40 13.33 12.07
N GLN A 449 -10.64 14.03 11.23
CA GLN A 449 -10.75 15.47 10.99
C GLN A 449 -10.57 15.76 9.49
N VAL A 450 -11.19 16.86 9.02
CA VAL A 450 -10.92 17.48 7.72
C VAL A 450 -10.72 18.99 7.92
N SER A 451 -9.69 19.59 7.31
CA SER A 451 -9.42 21.03 7.40
C SER A 451 -10.24 21.85 6.39
N ALA A 452 -10.31 23.17 6.58
CA ALA A 452 -11.01 24.07 5.67
C ALA A 452 -10.40 24.10 4.25
N GLN A 453 -9.12 23.70 4.13
CA GLN A 453 -8.34 23.65 2.89
C GLN A 453 -8.20 22.22 2.35
N GLY A 454 -8.94 21.25 2.91
CA GLY A 454 -8.99 19.88 2.41
C GLY A 454 -7.87 18.97 2.88
N ASP A 455 -7.22 19.28 4.01
CA ASP A 455 -6.34 18.32 4.67
C ASP A 455 -7.18 17.21 5.29
N LEU A 456 -6.71 15.96 5.20
CA LEU A 456 -7.38 14.79 5.76
C LEU A 456 -6.53 14.21 6.88
N ALA A 457 -7.14 13.91 8.04
CA ALA A 457 -6.54 13.08 9.08
C ALA A 457 -7.46 11.91 9.43
N ASN A 458 -7.00 10.66 9.27
CA ASN A 458 -7.83 9.48 9.53
C ASN A 458 -7.12 8.22 10.08
N TYR A 459 -5.79 8.20 10.23
CA TYR A 459 -5.05 6.95 10.49
C TYR A 459 -4.49 6.74 11.91
N ILE A 460 -4.28 7.81 12.68
CA ILE A 460 -3.65 7.75 14.00
C ILE A 460 -4.32 8.73 14.96
N VAL A 461 -4.50 8.29 16.21
CA VAL A 461 -4.87 9.17 17.32
C VAL A 461 -3.76 9.04 18.37
N PRO A 462 -2.85 10.01 18.50
CA PRO A 462 -1.73 9.94 19.43
C PRO A 462 -2.17 9.55 20.85
N GLY A 463 -1.51 8.54 21.41
CA GLY A 463 -1.82 8.00 22.74
C GLY A 463 -3.10 7.16 22.87
N LYS A 464 -3.85 6.91 21.77
CA LYS A 464 -5.07 6.07 21.78
C LYS A 464 -5.08 4.95 20.75
N ALA A 465 -4.68 5.24 19.50
CA ALA A 465 -4.76 4.29 18.40
C ALA A 465 -3.53 4.42 17.48
N PHE A 466 -2.77 3.34 17.35
CA PHE A 466 -1.58 3.22 16.50
C PHE A 466 -1.80 2.01 15.56
N ASN A 467 -2.70 2.17 14.60
CA ASN A 467 -3.10 1.06 13.73
C ASN A 467 -2.36 1.08 12.37
N GLY A 468 -1.80 2.21 11.96
CA GLY A 468 -1.20 2.40 10.63
C GLY A 468 -2.18 3.01 9.61
N MET A 469 -1.67 3.41 8.45
CA MET A 469 -2.43 4.10 7.40
C MET A 469 -3.04 3.20 6.32
N GLY A 470 -2.58 1.95 6.17
CA GLY A 470 -2.99 1.10 5.05
C GLY A 470 -2.78 1.81 3.70
N GLY A 471 -3.72 1.66 2.77
CA GLY A 471 -3.75 2.39 1.50
C GLY A 471 -4.21 3.85 1.58
N ALA A 472 -4.65 4.38 2.73
CA ALA A 472 -5.33 5.68 2.80
C ALA A 472 -4.48 6.86 2.30
N MET A 473 -3.16 6.84 2.53
CA MET A 473 -2.25 7.87 2.01
C MET A 473 -2.04 7.79 0.50
N ASP A 474 -2.09 6.58 -0.08
CA ASP A 474 -1.98 6.39 -1.53
C ASP A 474 -3.31 6.79 -2.23
N LEU A 475 -4.46 6.44 -1.63
CA LEU A 475 -5.80 6.77 -2.16
C LEU A 475 -6.04 8.26 -2.35
N VAL A 476 -5.48 9.09 -1.46
CA VAL A 476 -5.54 10.56 -1.57
C VAL A 476 -4.31 11.18 -2.25
N SER A 477 -3.41 10.36 -2.79
CA SER A 477 -2.13 10.82 -3.34
C SER A 477 -2.23 11.41 -4.75
N ASN A 478 -3.38 11.40 -5.42
CA ASN A 478 -3.56 12.06 -6.73
C ASN A 478 -4.91 12.79 -6.85
N PRO A 479 -5.13 13.84 -6.03
CA PRO A 479 -6.40 14.56 -5.99
C PRO A 479 -6.65 15.40 -7.25
N ASP A 480 -5.67 15.51 -8.16
CA ASP A 480 -5.77 16.31 -9.38
C ASP A 480 -6.37 15.51 -10.55
N LYS A 481 -6.49 14.18 -10.38
CA LYS A 481 -7.17 13.26 -11.30
C LYS A 481 -8.29 12.43 -10.64
N THR A 482 -8.13 12.10 -9.36
CA THR A 482 -9.14 11.36 -8.57
C THR A 482 -9.89 12.32 -7.66
N VAL A 483 -11.23 12.32 -7.74
CA VAL A 483 -12.06 13.10 -6.80
C VAL A 483 -12.03 12.43 -5.43
N ILE A 484 -11.55 13.15 -4.42
CA ILE A 484 -11.47 12.66 -3.05
C ILE A 484 -12.67 13.16 -2.25
N ILE A 485 -13.55 12.23 -1.84
CA ILE A 485 -14.76 12.52 -1.05
C ILE A 485 -14.58 11.99 0.35
N VAL A 486 -14.90 12.80 1.36
CA VAL A 486 -14.98 12.35 2.75
C VAL A 486 -16.44 12.12 3.13
N CYS A 487 -16.77 10.90 3.55
CA CYS A 487 -18.04 10.57 4.18
C CYS A 487 -17.84 10.40 5.69
N THR A 488 -18.42 11.29 6.49
CA THR A 488 -18.25 11.30 7.95
C THR A 488 -19.47 11.88 8.65
N TYR A 489 -19.71 11.47 9.89
CA TYR A 489 -20.50 12.30 10.81
C TYR A 489 -19.86 13.69 10.98
N HIS A 490 -20.70 14.69 11.15
CA HIS A 490 -20.29 16.10 11.23
C HIS A 490 -19.53 16.42 12.52
N THR A 491 -19.96 15.83 13.64
CA THR A 491 -19.29 15.92 14.95
C THR A 491 -18.79 14.55 15.40
N ASP A 492 -17.89 14.53 16.38
CA ASP A 492 -17.59 13.32 17.13
C ASP A 492 -18.68 13.02 18.18
N LYS A 493 -18.49 11.92 18.92
CA LYS A 493 -19.40 11.45 19.98
C LYS A 493 -19.51 12.39 21.19
N ASP A 494 -18.54 13.31 21.35
CA ASP A 494 -18.49 14.29 22.43
C ASP A 494 -19.03 15.66 21.94
N GLY A 495 -19.59 15.72 20.72
CA GLY A 495 -20.17 16.92 20.11
C GLY A 495 -19.17 17.86 19.44
N ARG A 496 -17.87 17.53 19.42
CA ARG A 496 -16.83 18.39 18.82
C ARG A 496 -16.87 18.29 17.31
N SER A 497 -16.66 19.40 16.61
CA SER A 497 -16.62 19.40 15.15
C SER A 497 -15.49 18.53 14.61
N LYS A 498 -15.77 17.81 13.52
CA LYS A 498 -14.76 17.11 12.73
C LYS A 498 -14.32 17.91 11.49
N ILE A 499 -14.99 19.04 11.24
CA ILE A 499 -14.69 19.98 10.16
C ILE A 499 -14.07 21.22 10.83
N VAL A 500 -12.75 21.30 10.75
CA VAL A 500 -11.90 22.20 11.55
C VAL A 500 -11.15 23.18 10.64
N GLU A 501 -10.68 24.31 11.18
CA GLU A 501 -9.89 25.25 10.36
C GLU A 501 -8.57 24.58 9.92
N GLU A 502 -7.84 23.99 10.88
CA GLU A 502 -6.65 23.17 10.66
C GLU A 502 -6.78 21.84 11.41
N CYS A 503 -6.21 20.75 10.88
CA CYS A 503 -6.21 19.46 11.59
C CYS A 503 -5.15 19.43 12.70
N GLU A 504 -5.58 19.07 13.91
CA GLU A 504 -4.68 18.79 15.05
C GLU A 504 -4.13 17.35 15.01
N LEU A 505 -4.89 16.44 14.40
CA LEU A 505 -4.48 15.05 14.20
C LEU A 505 -3.49 14.93 13.03
N PRO A 506 -2.52 13.99 13.09
CA PRO A 506 -1.56 13.79 12.01
C PRO A 506 -2.22 13.50 10.66
N LEU A 507 -1.77 14.23 9.63
CA LEU A 507 -2.35 14.19 8.29
C LEU A 507 -2.10 12.85 7.58
N THR A 508 -3.16 12.34 6.97
CA THR A 508 -3.14 11.34 5.90
C THR A 508 -2.76 11.98 4.56
N GLY A 509 -3.20 13.23 4.31
CA GLY A 509 -2.81 14.00 3.13
C GLY A 509 -3.14 15.48 3.30
N LYS A 510 -2.29 16.35 2.72
CA LYS A 510 -2.45 17.81 2.80
C LYS A 510 -3.05 18.36 1.50
N GLY A 511 -4.16 19.10 1.57
CA GLY A 511 -4.86 19.71 0.44
C GLY A 511 -5.35 18.69 -0.58
N VAL A 512 -6.03 17.64 -0.13
CA VAL A 512 -6.42 16.48 -0.96
C VAL A 512 -7.93 16.30 -1.10
N VAL A 513 -8.73 16.65 -0.09
CA VAL A 513 -10.19 16.48 -0.11
C VAL A 513 -10.82 17.47 -1.08
N SER A 514 -11.75 16.98 -1.89
CA SER A 514 -12.53 17.77 -2.86
C SER A 514 -13.97 18.00 -2.40
N MET A 515 -14.56 17.07 -1.63
CA MET A 515 -15.90 17.19 -1.08
C MET A 515 -16.01 16.53 0.31
N ILE A 516 -16.83 17.12 1.19
CA ILE A 516 -17.16 16.56 2.52
C ILE A 516 -18.68 16.36 2.58
N ILE A 517 -19.11 15.12 2.82
CA ILE A 517 -20.53 14.74 2.97
C ILE A 517 -20.77 14.29 4.40
N THR A 518 -21.72 14.94 5.07
CA THR A 518 -22.14 14.63 6.45
C THR A 518 -23.65 14.44 6.54
N GLU A 519 -24.15 14.03 7.71
CA GLU A 519 -25.60 13.87 7.94
C GLU A 519 -26.36 15.21 7.98
N LEU A 520 -25.63 16.33 8.06
CA LEU A 520 -26.15 17.69 8.17
C LEU A 520 -25.96 18.53 6.90
N ALA A 521 -24.87 18.31 6.16
CA ALA A 521 -24.42 19.21 5.10
C ALA A 521 -23.47 18.55 4.10
N VAL A 522 -23.38 19.14 2.90
CA VAL A 522 -22.36 18.89 1.88
C VAL A 522 -21.52 20.15 1.67
N PHE A 523 -20.19 20.01 1.76
CA PHE A 523 -19.23 21.05 1.43
C PHE A 523 -18.41 20.66 0.21
N GLU A 524 -18.25 21.59 -0.72
CA GLU A 524 -17.18 21.58 -1.71
C GLU A 524 -15.93 22.22 -1.10
N VAL A 525 -14.74 21.74 -1.49
CA VAL A 525 -13.46 22.26 -1.01
C VAL A 525 -12.69 22.89 -2.17
N ASP A 526 -12.54 24.22 -2.13
CA ASP A 526 -11.73 24.97 -3.09
C ASP A 526 -10.24 24.82 -2.77
N ARG A 527 -9.65 23.71 -3.23
CA ARG A 527 -8.23 23.38 -3.06
C ARG A 527 -7.26 24.33 -3.76
N VAL A 528 -7.70 25.12 -4.74
CA VAL A 528 -6.81 25.86 -5.67
C VAL A 528 -7.04 27.37 -5.62
N GLY A 529 -8.30 27.83 -5.59
CA GLY A 529 -8.65 29.25 -5.50
C GLY A 529 -8.56 29.82 -4.08
N GLY A 530 -8.36 28.97 -3.07
CA GLY A 530 -8.08 29.38 -1.69
C GLY A 530 -9.31 29.86 -0.91
N LYS A 531 -10.53 29.72 -1.44
CA LYS A 531 -11.78 30.07 -0.72
C LYS A 531 -12.08 29.13 0.46
N GLY A 532 -11.45 27.96 0.50
CA GLY A 532 -11.69 26.94 1.51
C GLY A 532 -13.03 26.23 1.29
N LEU A 533 -13.85 26.13 2.34
CA LEU A 533 -15.12 25.41 2.29
C LEU A 533 -16.25 26.26 1.68
N ILE A 534 -17.02 25.63 0.80
CA ILE A 534 -18.25 26.17 0.23
C ILE A 534 -19.40 25.22 0.61
N LEU A 535 -20.32 25.69 1.44
CA LEU A 535 -21.54 24.95 1.80
C LEU A 535 -22.46 24.89 0.57
N LYS A 536 -22.56 23.70 -0.04
CA LYS A 536 -23.36 23.44 -1.25
C LYS A 536 -24.77 22.93 -0.94
N GLU A 537 -24.94 22.15 0.12
CA GLU A 537 -26.25 21.61 0.51
C GLU A 537 -26.40 21.53 2.04
N THR A 538 -27.62 21.73 2.56
CA THR A 538 -27.99 21.32 3.93
C THR A 538 -29.05 20.21 3.91
N ALA A 539 -29.02 19.33 4.91
CA ALA A 539 -30.05 18.31 5.07
C ALA A 539 -31.43 18.94 5.30
N LYS A 540 -32.50 18.27 4.85
CA LYS A 540 -33.87 18.71 5.12
C LYS A 540 -34.09 18.99 6.61
N GLY A 541 -34.46 20.25 6.94
CA GLY A 541 -34.68 20.72 8.31
C GLY A 541 -33.43 21.24 9.04
N VAL A 542 -32.26 21.29 8.39
CA VAL A 542 -31.03 21.89 8.92
C VAL A 542 -30.80 23.26 8.29
N THR A 543 -30.67 24.30 9.11
CA THR A 543 -30.35 25.66 8.66
C THR A 543 -28.85 25.89 8.54
N VAL A 544 -28.45 26.93 7.81
CA VAL A 544 -27.05 27.37 7.71
C VAL A 544 -26.46 27.66 9.10
N ASP A 545 -27.24 28.25 10.00
CA ASP A 545 -26.76 28.57 11.36
C ASP A 545 -26.52 27.30 12.19
N MET A 546 -27.38 26.28 12.09
CA MET A 546 -27.15 24.97 12.73
C MET A 546 -25.90 24.26 12.21
N VAL A 547 -25.55 24.45 10.94
CA VAL A 547 -24.27 23.98 10.38
C VAL A 547 -23.11 24.78 10.96
N ARG A 548 -23.25 26.11 11.03
CA ARG A 548 -22.22 27.03 11.56
C ARG A 548 -21.92 26.80 13.05
N GLU A 549 -22.93 26.48 13.85
CA GLU A 549 -22.77 26.09 15.27
C GLU A 549 -21.97 24.78 15.45
N LYS A 550 -21.97 23.90 14.45
CA LYS A 550 -21.35 22.56 14.50
C LYS A 550 -20.10 22.42 13.64
N THR A 551 -19.75 23.45 12.86
CA THR A 551 -18.54 23.53 12.03
C THR A 551 -17.54 24.47 12.70
N SER A 552 -16.36 23.97 13.06
CA SER A 552 -15.31 24.84 13.62
C SER A 552 -14.50 25.57 12.54
N ALA A 553 -14.49 25.04 11.32
CA ALA A 553 -13.96 25.69 10.13
C ALA A 553 -14.82 26.88 9.66
N ARG A 554 -14.19 27.87 9.04
CA ARG A 554 -14.89 28.90 8.27
C ARG A 554 -15.36 28.33 6.94
N PHE A 555 -16.54 28.76 6.50
CA PHE A 555 -17.09 28.41 5.19
C PHE A 555 -17.89 29.57 4.60
N THR A 556 -17.93 29.63 3.28
CA THR A 556 -18.88 30.45 2.52
C THR A 556 -20.14 29.64 2.20
N VAL A 557 -21.27 30.32 1.95
CA VAL A 557 -22.51 29.67 1.50
C VAL A 557 -22.63 29.86 0.00
N ALA A 558 -22.97 28.81 -0.74
CA ALA A 558 -23.19 28.91 -2.18
C ALA A 558 -24.46 29.72 -2.49
N GLU A 559 -24.44 30.48 -3.59
CA GLU A 559 -25.61 31.24 -4.08
C GLU A 559 -26.77 30.31 -4.45
N ASP A 560 -26.42 29.10 -4.92
CA ASP A 560 -27.30 28.00 -5.31
C ASP A 560 -27.45 26.94 -4.21
N LEU A 561 -27.51 27.33 -2.93
CA LEU A 561 -27.59 26.41 -1.79
C LEU A 561 -28.74 25.39 -1.96
N GLY A 562 -28.37 24.12 -2.13
CA GLY A 562 -29.30 23.01 -2.33
C GLY A 562 -29.83 22.41 -1.02
N THR A 563 -30.83 21.54 -1.15
CA THR A 563 -31.27 20.65 -0.06
C THR A 563 -30.78 19.23 -0.31
N MET A 564 -30.04 18.68 0.64
CA MET A 564 -29.65 17.27 0.65
C MET A 564 -30.85 16.43 1.12
N GLU A 565 -31.21 15.45 0.28
CA GLU A 565 -32.26 14.44 0.52
C GLU A 565 -31.81 13.31 1.47
#